data_AF-A0A453LGZ0-F1
#
_entry.id   AF-A0A453LGZ0-F1
#
_cell.length_a   1.000
_cell.length_b   1.000
_cell.length_c   1.000
_cell.angle_alpha   90.00
_cell.angle_beta   90.00
_cell.angle_gamma   90.00
#
_symmetry.space_group_name_H-M   'P 1'
#
loop_
_entity.id
_entity.type
_entity.pdbx_description
1 polymer ?
#
loop_
_entity_poly.entity_id
_entity_poly.type
_entity_poly.pdbx_seq_one_letter_code
_entity_poly.pdbx_strand_id
1 'polypeptide(L)'
;AAHRLTMATPRRHGCMLCAEVVMCIFLVIAPLSTAIGVNYGTKGDNLPSPAKVAAFLVTRTNIDRVKLFDTNPDIVRAFAGTGISVMVTAGNGDIPGLATQTGADSWVATNIAPYYPATDISLVAVGNEIMDTADKNLIGNLVPAMQTLKAALVTAGYGKIRVSTPSSLGILVDAQPPSAARFRDVWDVAIFTPMLQFLRKTKSPLIVNTYPYFGYNGDTLPYALARPNPGVLDTGTGITYTSMLEAQLDSVYSAMKKLGFEDVEILVGETGWPTKAMDGQIGVSPAEAAEYNKYLIGEVSSGSGTPLMPKRKFETYIFALFNEDLKPGPVAERNFGMFQPDFTPMYDIGIMKDPVKTAPPMAATAHALEAAGPTEANGSNSAKASAPAGNKSSTNDRTPVRAQTPADA
;
A
#
# COMPACT_ATOMS: atom_id res chain seq x y z
N ALA A 1 67.66 -39.39 34.79
CA ALA A 1 68.39 -38.29 35.46
C ALA A 1 69.21 -37.55 34.39
N ALA A 2 69.38 -36.22 34.39
CA ALA A 2 68.86 -35.20 35.32
C ALA A 2 68.52 -33.88 34.57
N HIS A 3 67.74 -32.99 35.19
CA HIS A 3 67.44 -31.63 34.69
C HIS A 3 68.37 -30.56 35.30
N ARG A 4 68.67 -29.50 34.53
CA ARG A 4 68.58 -28.04 34.83
C ARG A 4 69.13 -27.26 33.60
N LEU A 5 68.53 -26.18 33.08
CA LEU A 5 68.35 -24.81 33.63
C LEU A 5 69.71 -24.14 33.97
N THR A 6 70.05 -22.89 33.58
CA THR A 6 69.36 -21.79 32.82
C THR A 6 70.46 -20.85 32.21
N MET A 7 70.30 -19.63 31.63
CA MET A 7 69.24 -18.60 31.61
C MET A 7 69.42 -17.58 30.43
N ALA A 8 68.35 -16.82 30.14
CA ALA A 8 68.33 -15.43 29.62
C ALA A 8 68.82 -15.06 28.18
N THR A 9 68.33 -13.91 27.70
CA THR A 9 68.47 -13.34 26.34
C THR A 9 69.05 -11.91 26.37
N PRO A 10 69.24 -11.23 25.22
CA PRO A 10 68.28 -10.14 24.93
C PRO A 10 67.89 -9.89 23.45
N ARG A 11 66.80 -9.13 23.31
CA ARG A 11 66.12 -8.61 22.10
C ARG A 11 66.99 -8.01 20.98
N ARG A 12 66.45 -8.03 19.75
CA ARG A 12 66.36 -6.85 18.85
C ARG A 12 64.98 -6.78 18.16
N HIS A 13 64.64 -5.63 17.58
CA HIS A 13 63.38 -5.37 16.87
C HIS A 13 63.62 -5.04 15.40
N GLY A 14 62.61 -5.29 14.57
CA GLY A 14 62.20 -4.37 13.49
C GLY A 14 62.93 -4.44 12.15
N CYS A 15 62.28 -5.07 11.16
CA CYS A 15 62.05 -4.48 9.84
C CYS A 15 60.73 -5.03 9.25
N MET A 16 60.13 -4.29 8.33
CA MET A 16 58.81 -4.53 7.73
C MET A 16 58.84 -3.97 6.29
N LEU A 17 57.79 -4.25 5.50
CA LEU A 17 57.65 -4.00 4.05
C LEU A 17 58.44 -5.02 3.19
N CYS A 18 57.95 -5.47 2.02
CA CYS A 18 56.63 -5.26 1.42
C CYS A 18 56.21 -6.49 0.59
N ALA A 19 54.90 -6.73 0.48
CA ALA A 19 54.31 -7.67 -0.47
C ALA A 19 52.95 -7.09 -0.91
N GLU A 20 52.82 -6.73 -2.19
CA GLU A 20 51.59 -6.12 -2.71
C GLU A 20 50.56 -7.19 -3.07
N VAL A 21 49.32 -6.98 -2.60
CA VAL A 21 48.16 -7.80 -2.97
C VAL A 21 47.23 -6.92 -3.81
N VAL A 22 47.24 -7.13 -5.13
CA VAL A 22 46.30 -6.45 -6.04
C VAL A 22 44.92 -7.10 -5.90
N MET A 23 44.15 -6.61 -4.93
CA MET A 23 42.77 -7.03 -4.70
C MET A 23 41.86 -6.34 -5.71
N CYS A 24 41.56 -7.02 -6.83
CA CYS A 24 40.60 -6.56 -7.83
C CYS A 24 39.17 -6.51 -7.23
N ILE A 25 38.78 -5.36 -6.69
CA ILE A 25 37.40 -5.10 -6.27
C ILE A 25 36.53 -4.98 -7.53
N PHE A 26 35.93 -6.11 -7.93
CA PHE A 26 34.75 -6.07 -8.79
C PHE A 26 33.61 -5.43 -8.01
N LEU A 27 33.48 -4.11 -8.14
CA LEU A 27 32.23 -3.41 -7.83
C LEU A 27 31.17 -3.91 -8.82
N VAL A 28 30.53 -5.02 -8.45
CA VAL A 28 29.21 -5.36 -8.95
C VAL A 28 28.29 -4.27 -8.42
N ILE A 29 28.15 -3.21 -9.21
CA ILE A 29 27.03 -2.27 -9.10
C ILE A 29 25.80 -3.11 -9.46
N ALA A 30 25.24 -3.78 -8.46
CA ALA A 30 23.89 -4.30 -8.57
C ALA A 30 23.02 -3.11 -9.00
N PRO A 31 22.24 -3.21 -10.08
CA PRO A 31 21.31 -2.15 -10.43
C PRO A 31 20.45 -1.87 -9.20
N LEU A 32 20.15 -0.59 -8.93
CA LEU A 32 19.21 -0.24 -7.88
C LEU A 32 17.86 -0.82 -8.30
N SER A 33 17.55 -2.02 -7.80
CA SER A 33 16.25 -2.66 -7.98
C SER A 33 15.24 -1.78 -7.25
N THR A 34 14.56 -0.95 -8.04
CA THR A 34 13.49 -0.07 -7.57
C THR A 34 12.40 -0.98 -7.02
N ALA A 35 12.34 -1.15 -5.70
CA ALA A 35 11.47 -2.10 -5.00
C ALA A 35 10.02 -1.62 -4.99
N ILE A 36 9.48 -1.41 -6.19
CA ILE A 36 8.15 -0.88 -6.46
C ILE A 36 7.26 -2.04 -6.93
N GLY A 37 6.19 -2.26 -6.19
CA GLY A 37 5.15 -3.20 -6.54
C GLY A 37 4.06 -2.58 -7.41
N VAL A 38 3.16 -3.42 -7.88
CA VAL A 38 1.96 -2.98 -8.62
C VAL A 38 0.71 -3.71 -8.14
N ASN A 39 -0.42 -3.01 -8.12
CA ASN A 39 -1.74 -3.60 -7.97
C ASN A 39 -2.19 -4.19 -9.31
N TYR A 40 -2.31 -5.51 -9.39
CA TYR A 40 -2.89 -6.20 -10.55
C TYR A 40 -4.40 -6.37 -10.31
N GLY A 41 -5.14 -5.31 -10.66
CA GLY A 41 -6.59 -5.33 -10.75
C GLY A 41 -7.10 -6.19 -11.91
N THR A 42 -8.31 -6.70 -11.77
CA THR A 42 -8.93 -7.72 -12.65
C THR A 42 -10.36 -7.37 -13.06
N LYS A 43 -10.86 -6.16 -12.76
CA LYS A 43 -12.21 -5.69 -13.11
C LYS A 43 -12.24 -5.10 -14.53
N GLY A 44 -11.93 -5.93 -15.52
CA GLY A 44 -12.10 -5.61 -16.93
C GLY A 44 -12.22 -6.86 -17.80
N ASP A 45 -12.94 -6.78 -18.92
CA ASP A 45 -13.14 -7.93 -19.83
C ASP A 45 -12.09 -8.05 -20.95
N ASN A 46 -11.30 -6.98 -21.16
CA ASN A 46 -10.29 -6.87 -22.21
C ASN A 46 -8.87 -7.30 -21.79
N LEU A 47 -8.68 -7.69 -20.51
CA LEU A 47 -7.37 -7.83 -19.88
C LEU A 47 -6.57 -9.07 -20.36
N PRO A 48 -5.22 -9.01 -20.40
CA PRO A 48 -4.40 -10.18 -20.73
C PRO A 48 -4.56 -11.35 -19.75
N SER A 49 -4.37 -12.57 -20.27
CA SER A 49 -4.32 -13.76 -19.42
C SER A 49 -3.15 -13.68 -18.41
N PRO A 50 -3.30 -14.21 -17.19
CA PRO A 50 -2.34 -13.95 -16.10
C PRO A 50 -0.91 -14.42 -16.41
N ALA A 51 -0.77 -15.50 -17.18
CA ALA A 51 0.54 -15.98 -17.66
C ALA A 51 1.26 -14.97 -18.58
N LYS A 52 0.52 -14.20 -19.40
CA LYS A 52 1.11 -13.10 -20.18
C LYS A 52 1.54 -11.94 -19.27
N VAL A 53 0.74 -11.62 -18.25
CA VAL A 53 1.04 -10.54 -17.30
C VAL A 53 2.30 -10.86 -16.48
N ALA A 54 2.38 -12.07 -15.91
CA ALA A 54 3.56 -12.52 -15.17
C ALA A 54 4.81 -12.52 -16.07
N ALA A 55 4.71 -13.04 -17.29
CA ALA A 55 5.82 -13.03 -18.25
C ALA A 55 6.23 -11.59 -18.67
N PHE A 56 5.28 -10.68 -18.85
CA PHE A 56 5.55 -9.28 -19.16
C PHE A 56 6.32 -8.59 -18.02
N LEU A 57 5.85 -8.73 -16.78
CA LEU A 57 6.50 -8.12 -15.62
C LEU A 57 7.96 -8.60 -15.49
N VAL A 58 8.18 -9.92 -15.52
CA VAL A 58 9.52 -10.54 -15.45
C VAL A 58 10.44 -10.07 -16.58
N THR A 59 9.95 -10.03 -17.82
CA THR A 59 10.82 -9.80 -19.00
C THR A 59 11.00 -8.34 -19.36
N ARG A 60 10.00 -7.46 -19.15
CA ARG A 60 9.98 -6.08 -19.69
C ARG A 60 10.01 -4.98 -18.63
N THR A 61 9.74 -5.28 -17.35
CA THR A 61 9.67 -4.26 -16.29
C THR A 61 10.65 -4.52 -15.14
N ASN A 62 10.93 -3.50 -14.34
CA ASN A 62 11.68 -3.58 -13.08
C ASN A 62 10.78 -3.80 -11.85
N ILE A 63 9.50 -4.12 -12.06
CA ILE A 63 8.54 -4.43 -10.99
C ILE A 63 8.86 -5.84 -10.45
N ASP A 64 9.13 -5.93 -9.14
CA ASP A 64 9.50 -7.17 -8.43
C ASP A 64 8.41 -7.65 -7.44
N ARG A 65 7.29 -6.90 -7.33
CA ARG A 65 6.17 -7.17 -6.43
C ARG A 65 4.81 -6.99 -7.10
N VAL A 66 3.83 -7.81 -6.72
CA VAL A 66 2.43 -7.66 -7.16
C VAL A 66 1.45 -7.84 -6.00
N LYS A 67 0.43 -6.97 -5.92
CA LYS A 67 -0.74 -7.15 -5.03
C LYS A 67 -1.93 -7.64 -5.86
N LEU A 68 -2.55 -8.71 -5.40
CA LEU A 68 -3.77 -9.31 -5.94
C LEU A 68 -4.93 -9.04 -4.98
N PHE A 69 -6.11 -8.72 -5.52
CA PHE A 69 -7.32 -8.42 -4.74
C PHE A 69 -8.15 -9.65 -4.35
N ASP A 70 -7.69 -10.83 -4.74
CA ASP A 70 -8.27 -12.13 -4.40
C ASP A 70 -7.17 -13.21 -4.34
N THR A 71 -7.58 -14.48 -4.31
CA THR A 71 -6.73 -15.67 -4.38
C THR A 71 -7.01 -16.51 -5.64
N ASN A 72 -7.32 -15.87 -6.76
CA ASN A 72 -7.68 -16.55 -8.01
C ASN A 72 -6.62 -17.60 -8.41
N PRO A 73 -7.01 -18.88 -8.63
CA PRO A 73 -6.09 -20.00 -8.75
C PRO A 73 -5.18 -19.90 -9.98
N ASP A 74 -5.65 -19.29 -11.07
CA ASP A 74 -4.86 -19.15 -12.29
C ASP A 74 -3.93 -17.92 -12.23
N ILE A 75 -4.31 -16.88 -11.50
CA ILE A 75 -3.45 -15.72 -11.25
C ILE A 75 -2.32 -16.08 -10.30
N VAL A 76 -2.61 -16.66 -9.13
CA VAL A 76 -1.60 -17.05 -8.14
C VAL A 76 -0.62 -18.09 -8.73
N ARG A 77 -1.11 -19.01 -9.57
CA ARG A 77 -0.27 -19.98 -10.30
C ARG A 77 0.59 -19.34 -11.39
N ALA A 78 0.14 -18.28 -12.06
CA ALA A 78 0.92 -17.63 -13.12
C ALA A 78 2.24 -16.99 -12.62
N PHE A 79 2.32 -16.64 -11.33
CA PHE A 79 3.54 -16.13 -10.70
C PHE A 79 4.50 -17.23 -10.19
N ALA A 80 4.16 -18.52 -10.33
CA ALA A 80 5.02 -19.61 -9.89
C ALA A 80 6.37 -19.61 -10.64
N GLY A 81 7.48 -19.67 -9.88
CA GLY A 81 8.84 -19.67 -10.40
C GLY A 81 9.34 -18.33 -10.95
N THR A 82 8.52 -17.26 -10.92
CA THR A 82 8.88 -15.96 -11.51
C THR A 82 9.89 -15.15 -10.69
N GLY A 83 9.98 -15.39 -9.39
CA GLY A 83 10.72 -14.55 -8.45
C GLY A 83 10.05 -13.21 -8.11
N ILE A 84 8.85 -12.94 -8.65
CA ILE A 84 8.02 -11.79 -8.25
C ILE A 84 7.33 -12.14 -6.93
N SER A 85 7.46 -11.25 -5.95
CA SER A 85 6.85 -11.43 -4.64
C SER A 85 5.37 -11.02 -4.66
N VAL A 86 4.50 -11.90 -4.17
CA VAL A 86 3.05 -11.77 -4.27
C VAL A 86 2.44 -11.44 -2.92
N MET A 87 1.66 -10.36 -2.88
CA MET A 87 0.66 -10.12 -1.85
C MET A 87 -0.69 -10.63 -2.36
N VAL A 88 -1.34 -11.54 -1.63
CA VAL A 88 -2.70 -12.03 -1.94
C VAL A 88 -3.71 -11.45 -0.93
N THR A 89 -4.98 -11.33 -1.31
CA THR A 89 -6.02 -10.78 -0.43
C THR A 89 -7.08 -11.84 -0.15
N ALA A 90 -7.33 -12.12 1.14
CA ALA A 90 -8.56 -12.77 1.58
C ALA A 90 -9.71 -11.78 1.44
N GLY A 91 -10.82 -12.20 0.84
CA GLY A 91 -11.92 -11.29 0.53
C GLY A 91 -12.58 -10.72 1.79
N ASN A 92 -13.23 -9.56 1.69
CA ASN A 92 -13.93 -8.96 2.84
C ASN A 92 -14.96 -9.93 3.46
N GLY A 93 -15.58 -10.80 2.65
CA GLY A 93 -16.49 -11.85 3.11
C GLY A 93 -15.83 -13.04 3.82
N ASP A 94 -14.53 -13.26 3.68
CA ASP A 94 -13.80 -14.36 4.35
C ASP A 94 -13.62 -14.09 5.87
N ILE A 95 -13.61 -12.81 6.27
CA ILE A 95 -13.20 -12.34 7.61
C ILE A 95 -13.94 -13.06 8.76
N PRO A 96 -15.28 -13.22 8.74
CA PRO A 96 -15.99 -13.93 9.83
C PRO A 96 -15.64 -15.42 9.91
N GLY A 97 -15.30 -16.07 8.80
CA GLY A 97 -14.83 -17.45 8.78
C GLY A 97 -13.39 -17.57 9.27
N LEU A 98 -12.52 -16.69 8.78
CA LEU A 98 -11.11 -16.59 9.18
C LEU A 98 -10.95 -16.36 10.69
N ALA A 99 -11.85 -15.64 11.36
CA ALA A 99 -11.82 -15.42 12.80
C ALA A 99 -11.91 -16.71 13.65
N THR A 100 -12.11 -17.88 13.04
CA THR A 100 -12.00 -19.20 13.68
C THR A 100 -10.74 -19.93 13.21
N GLN A 101 -10.09 -20.70 14.10
CA GLN A 101 -8.89 -21.47 13.72
C GLN A 101 -9.18 -22.45 12.58
N THR A 102 -10.28 -23.21 12.66
CA THR A 102 -10.70 -24.16 11.61
C THR A 102 -10.95 -23.48 10.27
N GLY A 103 -11.55 -22.29 10.26
CA GLY A 103 -11.76 -21.50 9.05
C GLY A 103 -10.45 -20.99 8.45
N ALA A 104 -9.54 -20.49 9.31
CA ALA A 104 -8.20 -20.07 8.90
C ALA A 104 -7.36 -21.24 8.34
N ASP A 105 -7.36 -22.40 8.99
CA ASP A 105 -6.65 -23.61 8.54
C ASP A 105 -7.17 -24.07 7.17
N SER A 106 -8.50 -24.11 7.00
CA SER A 106 -9.16 -24.44 5.73
C SER A 106 -8.83 -23.44 4.62
N TRP A 107 -8.85 -22.14 4.93
CA TRP A 107 -8.51 -21.07 3.98
C TRP A 107 -7.04 -21.15 3.55
N VAL A 108 -6.10 -21.41 4.47
CA VAL A 108 -4.67 -21.59 4.15
C VAL A 108 -4.44 -22.85 3.29
N ALA A 109 -5.10 -23.96 3.62
CA ALA A 109 -5.03 -25.21 2.86
C ALA A 109 -5.58 -25.06 1.42
N THR A 110 -6.58 -24.18 1.23
CA THR A 110 -7.22 -23.93 -0.07
C THR A 110 -6.45 -22.89 -0.92
N ASN A 111 -6.03 -21.78 -0.30
CA ASN A 111 -5.59 -20.58 -1.02
C ASN A 111 -4.07 -20.36 -1.02
N ILE A 112 -3.32 -21.00 -0.12
CA ILE A 112 -1.87 -20.77 0.04
C ILE A 112 -1.08 -22.06 -0.24
N ALA A 113 -1.47 -23.16 0.41
CA ALA A 113 -0.76 -24.44 0.33
C ALA A 113 -0.59 -25.04 -1.08
N PRO A 114 -1.51 -24.85 -2.06
CA PRO A 114 -1.31 -25.36 -3.42
C PRO A 114 -0.28 -24.58 -4.26
N TYR A 115 0.18 -23.42 -3.79
CA TYR A 115 1.01 -22.49 -4.57
C TYR A 115 2.35 -22.18 -3.90
N TYR A 116 2.39 -22.05 -2.58
CA TYR A 116 3.61 -21.73 -1.85
C TYR A 116 4.46 -23.00 -1.61
N PRO A 117 5.79 -23.00 -1.83
CA PRO A 117 6.66 -21.86 -2.14
C PRO A 117 6.99 -21.69 -3.63
N ALA A 118 6.24 -22.31 -4.55
CA ALA A 118 6.49 -22.15 -5.99
C ALA A 118 6.15 -20.71 -6.43
N THR A 119 5.06 -20.14 -5.94
CA THR A 119 4.78 -18.70 -5.94
C THR A 119 5.27 -18.09 -4.63
N ASP A 120 6.04 -17.00 -4.69
CA ASP A 120 6.57 -16.30 -3.51
C ASP A 120 5.47 -15.43 -2.85
N ILE A 121 4.50 -16.07 -2.20
CA ILE A 121 3.47 -15.36 -1.43
C ILE A 121 4.13 -14.81 -0.15
N SER A 122 4.38 -13.50 -0.08
CA SER A 122 5.13 -12.87 1.02
C SER A 122 4.25 -12.17 2.06
N LEU A 123 2.99 -11.87 1.71
CA LEU A 123 2.00 -11.26 2.61
C LEU A 123 0.58 -11.70 2.23
N VAL A 124 -0.28 -11.92 3.23
CA VAL A 124 -1.74 -12.01 3.06
C VAL A 124 -2.41 -10.77 3.65
N ALA A 125 -3.16 -10.05 2.82
CA ALA A 125 -4.07 -8.99 3.22
C ALA A 125 -5.40 -9.60 3.67
N VAL A 126 -5.91 -9.21 4.85
CA VAL A 126 -7.20 -9.64 5.38
C VAL A 126 -8.25 -8.59 5.05
N GLY A 127 -8.90 -8.75 3.91
CA GLY A 127 -9.79 -7.76 3.33
C GLY A 127 -9.07 -6.54 2.75
N ASN A 128 -9.85 -5.52 2.39
CA ASN A 128 -9.40 -4.20 1.94
C ASN A 128 -10.39 -3.15 2.45
N GLU A 129 -9.88 -2.10 3.11
CA GLU A 129 -10.64 -0.91 3.55
C GLU A 129 -11.86 -1.22 4.44
N ILE A 130 -11.71 -2.23 5.30
CA ILE A 130 -12.79 -2.78 6.15
C ILE A 130 -13.49 -1.73 7.02
N MET A 131 -12.75 -0.72 7.49
CA MET A 131 -13.31 0.35 8.31
C MET A 131 -14.35 1.21 7.57
N ASP A 132 -14.19 1.37 6.25
CA ASP A 132 -15.06 2.19 5.41
C ASP A 132 -16.33 1.44 4.97
N THR A 133 -16.38 0.11 5.15
CA THR A 133 -17.60 -0.70 4.96
C THR A 133 -18.70 -0.37 5.98
N ALA A 134 -18.33 0.19 7.13
CA ALA A 134 -19.16 0.35 8.32
C ALA A 134 -19.82 -0.94 8.88
N ASP A 135 -19.50 -2.12 8.34
CA ASP A 135 -20.05 -3.39 8.82
C ASP A 135 -19.37 -3.81 10.13
N LYS A 136 -20.16 -3.80 11.21
CA LYS A 136 -19.73 -4.19 12.56
C LYS A 136 -19.28 -5.65 12.65
N ASN A 137 -19.80 -6.54 11.80
CA ASN A 137 -19.39 -7.94 11.73
C ASN A 137 -18.00 -8.09 11.09
N LEU A 138 -17.71 -7.33 10.03
CA LEU A 138 -16.37 -7.33 9.42
C LEU A 138 -15.35 -6.65 10.32
N ILE A 139 -15.65 -5.44 10.79
CA ILE A 139 -14.78 -4.65 11.67
C ILE A 139 -14.48 -5.41 12.98
N GLY A 140 -15.49 -6.03 13.60
CA GLY A 140 -15.33 -6.77 14.85
C GLY A 140 -14.50 -8.07 14.71
N ASN A 141 -14.53 -8.72 13.55
CA ASN A 141 -13.80 -9.96 13.30
C ASN A 141 -12.42 -9.74 12.64
N LEU A 142 -12.09 -8.53 12.18
CA LEU A 142 -10.84 -8.22 11.46
C LEU A 142 -9.57 -8.62 12.22
N VAL A 143 -9.38 -8.12 13.43
CA VAL A 143 -8.17 -8.41 14.23
C VAL A 143 -8.11 -9.88 14.67
N PRO A 144 -9.22 -10.52 15.13
CA PRO A 144 -9.27 -11.97 15.30
C PRO A 144 -8.84 -12.75 14.05
N ALA A 145 -9.38 -12.44 12.87
CA ALA A 145 -9.08 -13.09 11.60
C ALA A 145 -7.59 -12.98 11.22
N MET A 146 -6.96 -11.82 11.45
CA MET A 146 -5.52 -11.64 11.26
C MET A 146 -4.69 -12.56 12.19
N GLN A 147 -5.13 -12.73 13.44
CA GLN A 147 -4.44 -13.54 14.45
C GLN A 147 -4.53 -15.05 14.15
N THR A 148 -5.72 -15.57 13.85
CA THR A 148 -5.95 -16.97 13.49
C THR A 148 -5.36 -17.33 12.13
N LEU A 149 -5.43 -16.44 11.13
CA LEU A 149 -4.77 -16.65 9.83
C LEU A 149 -3.25 -16.76 10.00
N LYS A 150 -2.63 -15.89 10.81
CA LYS A 150 -1.18 -16.02 11.10
C LYS A 150 -0.87 -17.32 11.86
N ALA A 151 -1.73 -17.76 12.77
CA ALA A 151 -1.57 -19.04 13.46
C ALA A 151 -1.66 -20.23 12.48
N ALA A 152 -2.65 -20.26 11.59
CA ALA A 152 -2.80 -21.27 10.54
C ALA A 152 -1.58 -21.32 9.60
N LEU A 153 -1.08 -20.15 9.16
CA LEU A 153 0.15 -20.04 8.36
C LEU A 153 1.37 -20.58 9.12
N VAL A 154 1.48 -20.36 10.43
CA VAL A 154 2.57 -20.95 11.25
C VAL A 154 2.43 -22.47 11.38
N THR A 155 1.21 -22.97 11.65
CA THR A 155 0.91 -24.42 11.74
C THR A 155 1.22 -25.15 10.44
N ALA A 156 0.93 -24.54 9.29
CA ALA A 156 1.27 -25.08 7.96
C ALA A 156 2.76 -24.97 7.57
N GLY A 157 3.62 -24.42 8.45
CA GLY A 157 5.04 -24.21 8.18
C GLY A 157 5.37 -22.94 7.38
N TYR A 158 4.36 -22.16 6.98
CA TYR A 158 4.47 -20.92 6.21
C TYR A 158 4.67 -19.67 7.09
N GLY A 159 5.25 -19.83 8.29
CA GLY A 159 5.36 -18.76 9.29
C GLY A 159 6.11 -17.48 8.86
N LYS A 160 6.83 -17.52 7.73
CA LYS A 160 7.45 -16.33 7.09
C LYS A 160 6.44 -15.39 6.44
N ILE A 161 5.30 -15.88 5.95
CA ILE A 161 4.30 -15.08 5.25
C ILE A 161 3.70 -14.06 6.22
N ARG A 162 3.77 -12.77 5.87
CA ARG A 162 3.26 -11.65 6.69
C ARG A 162 1.73 -11.62 6.66
N VAL A 163 1.09 -11.01 7.66
CA VAL A 163 -0.37 -10.82 7.68
C VAL A 163 -0.70 -9.40 8.11
N SER A 164 -1.51 -8.69 7.32
CA SER A 164 -1.95 -7.32 7.61
C SER A 164 -3.31 -7.03 6.96
N THR A 165 -3.76 -5.78 6.99
CA THR A 165 -5.00 -5.30 6.35
C THR A 165 -4.76 -3.91 5.73
N PRO A 166 -4.97 -3.72 4.42
CA PRO A 166 -5.03 -2.41 3.79
C PRO A 166 -6.16 -1.56 4.38
N SER A 167 -5.84 -0.32 4.73
CA SER A 167 -6.78 0.66 5.26
C SER A 167 -6.66 1.98 4.50
N SER A 168 -7.78 2.63 4.20
CA SER A 168 -7.77 3.99 3.67
C SER A 168 -7.29 4.97 4.75
N LEU A 169 -6.96 6.20 4.36
CA LEU A 169 -6.71 7.27 5.33
C LEU A 169 -7.99 7.75 6.07
N GLY A 170 -9.17 7.22 5.70
CA GLY A 170 -10.43 7.42 6.40
C GLY A 170 -10.40 6.97 7.88
N ILE A 171 -9.44 6.13 8.26
CA ILE A 171 -9.17 5.70 9.65
C ILE A 171 -8.68 6.82 10.57
N LEU A 172 -8.21 7.94 10.00
CA LEU A 172 -7.63 9.07 10.74
C LEU A 172 -8.65 10.21 10.96
N VAL A 173 -8.37 11.01 11.99
CA VAL A 173 -8.92 12.36 12.23
C VAL A 173 -7.79 13.31 12.60
N ASP A 174 -8.07 14.61 12.54
CA ASP A 174 -7.16 15.71 12.89
C ASP A 174 -5.85 15.69 12.07
N ALA A 175 -5.86 15.09 10.88
CA ALA A 175 -4.69 14.83 10.04
C ALA A 175 -4.15 16.03 9.25
N GLN A 176 -4.51 17.25 9.66
CA GLN A 176 -3.96 18.50 9.16
C GLN A 176 -3.85 19.46 10.37
N PRO A 177 -2.63 19.75 10.87
CA PRO A 177 -1.33 19.30 10.37
C PRO A 177 -1.04 17.81 10.67
N PRO A 178 -0.10 17.15 9.95
CA PRO A 178 0.23 15.73 10.15
C PRO A 178 0.55 15.33 11.60
N SER A 179 1.23 16.18 12.37
CA SER A 179 1.53 15.94 13.79
C SER A 179 0.29 15.90 14.69
N ALA A 180 -0.82 16.52 14.28
CA ALA A 180 -2.10 16.45 14.97
C ALA A 180 -2.87 15.15 14.70
N ALA A 181 -2.54 14.42 13.62
CA ALA A 181 -3.21 13.20 13.19
C ALA A 181 -3.30 12.12 14.29
N ARG A 182 -4.45 11.46 14.37
CA ARG A 182 -4.73 10.34 15.28
C ARG A 182 -5.72 9.37 14.64
N PHE A 183 -5.77 8.12 15.11
CA PHE A 183 -6.86 7.22 14.74
C PHE A 183 -8.19 7.73 15.31
N ARG A 184 -9.31 7.41 14.64
CA ARG A 184 -10.65 7.75 15.13
C ARG A 184 -10.90 7.21 16.54
N ASP A 185 -11.63 8.00 17.32
CA ASP A 185 -12.14 7.62 18.64
C ASP A 185 -12.88 6.28 18.58
N VAL A 186 -12.72 5.46 19.63
CA VAL A 186 -13.18 4.07 19.75
C VAL A 186 -12.39 3.09 18.88
N TRP A 187 -12.08 3.43 17.62
CA TRP A 187 -11.28 2.56 16.75
C TRP A 187 -9.82 2.49 17.20
N ASP A 188 -9.27 3.59 17.71
CA ASP A 188 -7.96 3.70 18.34
C ASP A 188 -7.71 2.61 19.40
N VAL A 189 -8.65 2.40 20.32
CA VAL A 189 -8.56 1.39 21.38
C VAL A 189 -9.05 0.02 20.91
N ALA A 190 -10.21 -0.05 20.25
CA ALA A 190 -10.86 -1.34 19.96
C ALA A 190 -10.24 -2.10 18.77
N ILE A 191 -9.64 -1.38 17.81
CA ILE A 191 -9.15 -1.96 16.54
C ILE A 191 -7.65 -1.71 16.38
N PHE A 192 -7.20 -0.45 16.37
CA PHE A 192 -5.82 -0.12 16.00
C PHE A 192 -4.81 -0.50 17.08
N THR A 193 -5.11 -0.31 18.37
CA THR A 193 -4.24 -0.80 19.46
C THR A 193 -3.98 -2.31 19.37
N PRO A 194 -4.98 -3.22 19.38
CA PRO A 194 -4.73 -4.66 19.28
C PRO A 194 -4.18 -5.10 17.90
N MET A 195 -4.52 -4.38 16.81
CA MET A 195 -3.92 -4.61 15.49
C MET A 195 -2.42 -4.29 15.51
N LEU A 196 -2.01 -3.11 15.99
CA LEU A 196 -0.61 -2.69 16.05
C LEU A 196 0.22 -3.57 17.00
N GLN A 197 -0.37 -4.06 18.09
CA GLN A 197 0.24 -5.09 18.95
C GLN A 197 0.52 -6.39 18.18
N PHE A 198 -0.43 -6.86 17.37
CA PHE A 198 -0.26 -8.04 16.53
C PHE A 198 0.77 -7.82 15.42
N LEU A 199 0.74 -6.67 14.74
CA LEU A 199 1.68 -6.28 13.68
C LEU A 199 3.13 -6.23 14.22
N ARG A 200 3.34 -5.53 15.35
CA ARG A 200 4.63 -5.52 16.10
C ARG A 200 5.08 -6.94 16.46
N LYS A 201 4.20 -7.75 17.06
CA LYS A 201 4.51 -9.13 17.49
C LYS A 201 4.90 -10.05 16.33
N THR A 202 4.30 -9.86 15.16
CA THR A 202 4.51 -10.72 13.98
C THR A 202 5.55 -10.20 12.99
N LYS A 203 6.04 -8.96 13.17
CA LYS A 203 6.86 -8.21 12.21
C LYS A 203 6.16 -8.09 10.85
N SER A 204 4.88 -7.71 10.90
CA SER A 204 4.08 -7.35 9.72
C SER A 204 3.85 -5.83 9.71
N PRO A 205 3.81 -5.16 8.55
CA PRO A 205 3.59 -3.72 8.47
C PRO A 205 2.11 -3.36 8.64
N LEU A 206 1.81 -2.13 9.05
CA LEU A 206 0.51 -1.52 8.81
C LEU A 206 0.41 -1.18 7.31
N ILE A 207 -0.64 -1.63 6.62
CA ILE A 207 -0.86 -1.30 5.21
C ILE A 207 -1.82 -0.14 5.11
N VAL A 208 -1.42 0.91 4.37
CA VAL A 208 -2.26 2.08 4.09
C VAL A 208 -2.39 2.34 2.60
N ASN A 209 -3.58 2.77 2.19
CA ASN A 209 -3.89 3.22 0.84
C ASN A 209 -3.82 4.76 0.84
N THR A 210 -2.72 5.32 0.31
CA THR A 210 -2.37 6.75 0.42
C THR A 210 -2.51 7.44 -0.94
N TYR A 211 -3.61 8.17 -1.13
CA TYR A 211 -3.91 8.84 -2.39
C TYR A 211 -4.01 10.37 -2.20
N PRO A 212 -2.97 11.14 -2.57
CA PRO A 212 -3.07 12.59 -2.75
C PRO A 212 -4.15 13.00 -3.76
N TYR A 213 -4.40 12.15 -4.77
CA TYR A 213 -5.45 12.33 -5.78
C TYR A 213 -6.87 12.55 -5.20
N PHE A 214 -7.22 11.96 -4.05
CA PHE A 214 -8.54 12.18 -3.45
C PHE A 214 -8.62 13.43 -2.54
N GLY A 215 -7.49 14.12 -2.29
CA GLY A 215 -7.39 15.20 -1.30
C GLY A 215 -7.08 16.59 -1.86
N TYR A 216 -6.90 16.76 -3.18
CA TYR A 216 -6.47 18.03 -3.77
C TYR A 216 -7.62 18.92 -4.28
N ASN A 217 -7.27 20.18 -4.52
CA ASN A 217 -8.07 21.21 -5.19
C ASN A 217 -7.14 22.05 -6.10
N GLY A 218 -7.62 23.15 -6.70
CA GLY A 218 -6.82 24.00 -7.59
C GLY A 218 -5.51 24.49 -6.96
N ASP A 219 -5.57 25.02 -5.75
CA ASP A 219 -4.40 25.60 -5.06
C ASP A 219 -3.41 24.54 -4.56
N THR A 220 -3.91 23.34 -4.23
CA THR A 220 -3.11 22.23 -3.68
C THR A 220 -2.66 21.20 -4.71
N LEU A 221 -3.08 21.31 -5.99
CA LEU A 221 -2.62 20.44 -7.06
C LEU A 221 -1.07 20.36 -7.18
N PRO A 222 -0.30 21.46 -7.06
CA PRO A 222 1.16 21.38 -7.05
C PRO A 222 1.71 20.56 -5.88
N TYR A 223 1.10 20.68 -4.70
CA TYR A 223 1.48 19.95 -3.48
C TYR A 223 1.09 18.46 -3.53
N ALA A 224 -0.02 18.13 -4.18
CA ALA A 224 -0.45 16.75 -4.42
C ALA A 224 0.41 16.00 -5.46
N LEU A 225 0.92 16.72 -6.46
CA LEU A 225 1.83 16.20 -7.49
C LEU A 225 3.33 16.36 -7.15
N ALA A 226 3.67 16.88 -5.97
CA ALA A 226 5.03 17.24 -5.56
C ALA A 226 5.79 18.16 -6.57
N ARG A 227 5.03 18.95 -7.35
CA ARG A 227 5.57 20.06 -8.16
C ARG A 227 6.13 21.15 -7.24
N PRO A 228 7.07 22.02 -7.68
CA PRO A 228 7.56 23.14 -6.87
C PRO A 228 6.42 24.00 -6.31
N ASN A 229 6.34 24.10 -4.98
CA ASN A 229 5.25 24.75 -4.25
C ASN A 229 5.79 25.31 -2.91
N PRO A 230 5.08 26.26 -2.24
CA PRO A 230 5.57 26.84 -0.98
C PRO A 230 5.50 25.90 0.24
N GLY A 231 4.84 24.75 0.09
CA GLY A 231 4.62 23.76 1.13
C GLY A 231 3.53 24.11 2.14
N VAL A 232 3.21 23.14 2.98
CA VAL A 232 2.24 23.26 4.09
C VAL A 232 2.97 23.15 5.41
N LEU A 233 2.88 24.19 6.25
CA LEU A 233 3.52 24.23 7.56
C LEU A 233 2.74 23.40 8.60
N ASP A 234 3.38 22.37 9.13
CA ASP A 234 2.97 21.67 10.33
C ASP A 234 3.33 22.50 11.57
N THR A 235 2.33 23.14 12.16
CA THR A 235 2.50 24.05 13.30
C THR A 235 2.87 23.35 14.62
N GLY A 236 2.73 22.02 14.69
CA GLY A 236 3.11 21.23 15.86
C GLY A 236 4.59 20.81 15.87
N THR A 237 5.23 20.79 14.71
CA THR A 237 6.64 20.33 14.53
C THR A 237 7.56 21.39 13.91
N GLY A 238 7.00 22.40 13.24
CA GLY A 238 7.76 23.38 12.47
C GLY A 238 8.22 22.88 11.09
N ILE A 239 7.77 21.69 10.66
CA ILE A 239 8.11 21.10 9.37
C ILE A 239 7.21 21.69 8.28
N THR A 240 7.80 22.18 7.20
CA THR A 240 7.05 22.52 5.97
C THR A 240 7.11 21.34 5.01
N TYR A 241 5.98 20.67 4.81
CA TYR A 241 5.86 19.56 3.85
C TYR A 241 5.69 20.11 2.44
N THR A 242 6.48 19.63 1.48
CA THR A 242 6.33 19.98 0.04
C THR A 242 5.60 18.92 -0.77
N SER A 243 5.29 17.76 -0.17
CA SER A 243 4.49 16.70 -0.78
C SER A 243 3.33 16.28 0.12
N MET A 244 2.15 16.15 -0.48
CA MET A 244 0.99 15.60 0.20
C MET A 244 1.16 14.12 0.57
N LEU A 245 1.97 13.35 -0.18
CA LEU A 245 2.22 11.93 0.12
C LEU A 245 3.03 11.78 1.42
N GLU A 246 4.10 12.56 1.57
CA GLU A 246 4.93 12.59 2.78
C GLU A 246 4.08 12.99 4.00
N ALA A 247 3.25 14.02 3.86
CA ALA A 247 2.33 14.48 4.91
C ALA A 247 1.25 13.44 5.27
N GLN A 248 0.74 12.68 4.29
CA GLN A 248 -0.20 11.58 4.53
C GLN A 248 0.47 10.43 5.31
N LEU A 249 1.69 10.04 4.95
CA LEU A 249 2.47 9.01 5.64
C LEU A 249 2.85 9.44 7.07
N ASP A 250 3.26 10.70 7.25
CA ASP A 250 3.60 11.24 8.57
C ASP A 250 2.38 11.50 9.47
N SER A 251 1.19 11.61 8.88
CA SER A 251 -0.09 11.56 9.61
C SER A 251 -0.34 10.15 10.18
N VAL A 252 -0.16 9.10 9.38
CA VAL A 252 -0.28 7.70 9.83
C VAL A 252 0.73 7.40 10.94
N TYR A 253 1.99 7.82 10.77
CA TYR A 253 3.03 7.67 11.79
C TYR A 253 2.72 8.42 13.08
N SER A 254 2.22 9.66 12.99
CA SER A 254 1.84 10.45 14.17
C SER A 254 0.69 9.81 14.95
N ALA A 255 -0.25 9.17 14.25
CA ALA A 255 -1.32 8.37 14.87
C ALA A 255 -0.79 7.11 15.56
N MET A 256 0.12 6.36 14.92
CA MET A 256 0.78 5.19 15.50
C MET A 256 1.62 5.55 16.73
N LYS A 257 2.37 6.65 16.66
CA LYS A 257 3.20 7.17 17.75
C LYS A 257 2.38 7.59 18.98
N LYS A 258 1.17 8.14 18.79
CA LYS A 258 0.25 8.46 19.91
C LYS A 258 -0.25 7.24 20.67
N LEU A 259 -0.29 6.07 20.02
CA LEU A 259 -0.55 4.78 20.66
C LEU A 259 0.74 4.05 21.12
N GLY A 260 1.93 4.60 20.85
CA GLY A 260 3.22 4.00 21.19
C GLY A 260 3.64 2.84 20.29
N PHE A 261 3.41 2.96 18.97
CA PHE A 261 3.74 1.98 17.92
C PHE A 261 4.57 2.56 16.75
N GLU A 262 5.42 3.55 17.01
CA GLU A 262 6.32 4.18 16.03
C GLU A 262 7.34 3.21 15.38
N ASP A 263 7.59 2.05 15.99
CA ASP A 263 8.47 0.98 15.51
C ASP A 263 7.81 0.06 14.47
N VAL A 264 6.48 0.06 14.36
CA VAL A 264 5.77 -0.74 13.36
C VAL A 264 6.02 -0.15 11.96
N GLU A 265 6.33 -1.02 11.00
CA GLU A 265 6.57 -0.64 9.61
C GLU A 265 5.28 -0.17 8.94
N ILE A 266 5.40 0.70 7.94
CA ILE A 266 4.29 1.18 7.11
C ILE A 266 4.54 0.71 5.67
N LEU A 267 3.52 0.16 5.03
CA LEU A 267 3.53 -0.31 3.64
C LEU A 267 2.43 0.44 2.89
N VAL A 268 2.75 1.04 1.74
CA VAL A 268 1.78 1.70 0.87
C VAL A 268 1.14 0.65 -0.03
N GLY A 269 -0.03 0.16 0.39
CA GLY A 269 -0.74 -0.93 -0.29
C GLY A 269 -1.36 -0.49 -1.62
N GLU A 270 -1.71 0.79 -1.73
CA GLU A 270 -2.16 1.44 -2.95
C GLU A 270 -1.77 2.92 -2.92
N THR A 271 -1.34 3.42 -4.07
CA THR A 271 -1.23 4.85 -4.37
C THR A 271 -1.11 5.04 -5.87
N GLY A 272 -1.62 6.14 -6.41
CA GLY A 272 -1.57 6.39 -7.85
C GLY A 272 -2.39 7.61 -8.27
N TRP A 273 -2.41 7.86 -9.57
CA TRP A 273 -3.07 9.01 -10.17
C TRP A 273 -3.69 8.62 -11.53
N PRO A 274 -4.95 8.97 -11.82
CA PRO A 274 -5.63 8.52 -13.02
C PRO A 274 -5.19 9.32 -14.26
N THR A 275 -5.33 8.69 -15.43
CA THR A 275 -5.03 9.29 -16.75
C THR A 275 -6.19 10.09 -17.33
N LYS A 276 -7.41 9.86 -16.81
CA LYS A 276 -8.65 10.52 -17.22
C LYS A 276 -9.66 10.47 -16.08
N ALA A 277 -10.43 11.54 -15.90
CA ALA A 277 -11.57 11.57 -15.00
C ALA A 277 -12.80 12.18 -15.70
N MET A 278 -13.71 12.81 -14.95
CA MET A 278 -14.87 13.51 -15.51
C MET A 278 -14.48 14.85 -16.12
N ASP A 279 -15.24 15.30 -17.11
CA ASP A 279 -14.98 16.56 -17.81
C ASP A 279 -14.98 17.75 -16.82
N GLY A 280 -13.99 18.64 -16.98
CA GLY A 280 -13.77 19.77 -16.06
C GLY A 280 -12.92 19.44 -14.82
N GLN A 281 -12.60 18.16 -14.53
CA GLN A 281 -11.69 17.85 -13.43
C GLN A 281 -10.24 18.23 -13.77
N ILE A 282 -9.72 19.23 -13.06
CA ILE A 282 -8.35 19.74 -13.19
C ILE A 282 -7.28 18.71 -12.78
N GLY A 283 -6.10 18.79 -13.40
CA GLY A 283 -4.94 18.00 -13.00
C GLY A 283 -5.04 16.51 -13.28
N VAL A 284 -5.86 16.08 -14.24
CA VAL A 284 -6.01 14.67 -14.62
C VAL A 284 -5.73 14.49 -16.10
N SER A 285 -4.55 13.96 -16.42
CA SER A 285 -4.14 13.55 -17.76
C SER A 285 -3.04 12.48 -17.66
N PRO A 286 -2.63 11.84 -18.79
CA PRO A 286 -1.44 10.99 -18.80
C PRO A 286 -0.14 11.71 -18.37
N ALA A 287 -0.06 13.05 -18.47
CA ALA A 287 1.09 13.81 -17.99
C ALA A 287 1.12 13.92 -16.46
N GLU A 288 0.02 14.34 -15.81
CA GLU A 288 -0.06 14.35 -14.35
C GLU A 288 0.10 12.94 -13.74
N ALA A 289 -0.44 11.91 -14.39
CA ALA A 289 -0.23 10.52 -13.97
C ALA A 289 1.25 10.08 -14.07
N ALA A 290 1.96 10.52 -15.12
CA ALA A 290 3.39 10.31 -15.26
C ALA A 290 4.19 11.06 -14.18
N GLU A 291 3.86 12.32 -13.91
CA GLU A 291 4.52 13.13 -12.88
C GLU A 291 4.38 12.49 -11.51
N TYR A 292 3.16 12.13 -11.10
CA TYR A 292 2.91 11.54 -9.79
C TYR A 292 3.65 10.21 -9.61
N ASN A 293 3.48 9.27 -10.55
CA ASN A 293 4.08 7.95 -10.43
C ASN A 293 5.62 7.99 -10.58
N LYS A 294 6.17 8.99 -11.27
CA LYS A 294 7.63 9.22 -11.35
C LYS A 294 8.20 9.83 -10.07
N TYR A 295 7.51 10.77 -9.44
CA TYR A 295 7.86 11.27 -8.10
C TYR A 295 7.87 10.13 -7.09
N LEU A 296 6.81 9.32 -7.07
CA LEU A 296 6.66 8.15 -6.19
C LEU A 296 7.83 7.15 -6.32
N ILE A 297 8.22 6.81 -7.56
CA ILE A 297 9.39 5.95 -7.81
C ILE A 297 10.68 6.63 -7.35
N GLY A 298 10.79 7.96 -7.52
CA GLY A 298 11.88 8.77 -7.00
C GLY A 298 12.04 8.61 -5.48
N GLU A 299 10.96 8.74 -4.71
CA GLU A 299 10.99 8.59 -3.24
C GLU A 299 11.32 7.18 -2.77
N VAL A 300 10.67 6.16 -3.35
CA VAL A 300 10.95 4.76 -3.02
C VAL A 300 12.41 4.38 -3.35
N SER A 301 12.97 4.95 -4.42
CA SER A 301 14.33 4.64 -4.89
C SER A 301 15.42 5.47 -4.20
N SER A 302 15.14 6.72 -3.81
CA SER A 302 16.07 7.57 -3.06
C SER A 302 16.30 7.02 -1.65
N GLY A 303 15.26 6.45 -1.04
CA GLY A 303 15.29 6.04 0.35
C GLY A 303 15.40 7.21 1.32
N SER A 304 14.99 8.42 0.91
CA SER A 304 14.92 9.62 1.76
C SER A 304 14.03 9.42 2.99
N GLY A 305 12.97 8.64 2.85
CA GLY A 305 11.89 8.55 3.84
C GLY A 305 11.06 9.83 3.87
N THR A 306 10.31 10.03 4.94
CA THR A 306 9.50 11.24 5.17
C THR A 306 10.13 12.14 6.24
N PRO A 307 9.70 13.41 6.39
CA PRO A 307 10.23 14.31 7.41
C PRO A 307 10.23 13.78 8.87
N LEU A 308 9.20 13.03 9.30
CA LEU A 308 9.16 12.38 10.62
C LEU A 308 9.71 10.94 10.64
N MET A 309 9.87 10.30 9.47
CA MET A 309 10.48 8.98 9.33
C MET A 309 11.69 9.01 8.37
N PRO A 310 12.72 9.84 8.63
CA PRO A 310 13.84 10.01 7.71
C PRO A 310 14.62 8.70 7.55
N LYS A 311 14.95 8.37 6.31
CA LYS A 311 15.61 7.12 5.87
C LYS A 311 14.78 5.84 6.07
N ARG A 312 13.51 5.94 6.47
CA ARG A 312 12.58 4.80 6.44
C ARG A 312 12.27 4.46 4.97
N LYS A 313 12.34 3.18 4.63
CA LYS A 313 11.88 2.68 3.33
C LYS A 313 10.44 2.21 3.46
N PHE A 314 9.64 2.49 2.45
CA PHE A 314 8.26 2.02 2.34
C PHE A 314 8.20 1.01 1.20
N GLU A 315 7.70 -0.18 1.49
CA GLU A 315 7.27 -1.11 0.44
C GLU A 315 5.96 -0.56 -0.13
N THR A 316 5.93 -0.35 -1.45
CA THR A 316 4.94 0.53 -2.09
C THR A 316 4.41 -0.11 -3.36
N TYR A 317 3.09 -0.08 -3.55
CA TYR A 317 2.41 -0.67 -4.69
C TYR A 317 1.62 0.39 -5.48
N ILE A 318 1.99 0.60 -6.74
CA ILE A 318 1.28 1.54 -7.62
C ILE A 318 -0.10 0.99 -7.97
N PHE A 319 -1.13 1.81 -7.87
CA PHE A 319 -2.49 1.55 -8.37
C PHE A 319 -2.68 2.26 -9.72
N ALA A 320 -2.79 1.57 -10.85
CA ALA A 320 -2.79 0.12 -11.05
C ALA A 320 -2.03 -0.31 -12.33
N LEU A 321 -1.88 -1.63 -12.53
CA LEU A 321 -1.18 -2.16 -13.70
C LEU A 321 -1.89 -1.82 -15.02
N PHE A 322 -3.22 -1.98 -15.06
CA PHE A 322 -4.07 -1.75 -16.24
C PHE A 322 -5.23 -0.81 -15.91
N ASN A 323 -5.86 -0.28 -16.96
CA ASN A 323 -7.21 0.28 -16.84
C ASN A 323 -8.22 -0.84 -16.65
N GLU A 324 -9.04 -0.74 -15.61
CA GLU A 324 -10.10 -1.70 -15.26
C GLU A 324 -11.46 -1.14 -15.69
N ASP A 325 -11.89 -1.41 -16.92
CA ASP A 325 -13.06 -0.77 -17.53
C ASP A 325 -14.42 -1.16 -16.91
N LEU A 326 -14.49 -2.28 -16.19
CA LEU A 326 -15.66 -2.71 -15.41
C LEU A 326 -15.65 -2.22 -13.96
N LYS A 327 -14.67 -1.40 -13.51
CA LYS A 327 -14.75 -0.77 -12.18
C LYS A 327 -15.97 0.17 -12.09
N PRO A 328 -16.81 0.08 -11.05
CA PRO A 328 -17.94 0.99 -10.83
C PRO A 328 -17.47 2.39 -10.40
N GLY A 329 -18.41 3.33 -10.22
CA GLY A 329 -18.11 4.65 -9.65
C GLY A 329 -17.60 5.69 -10.67
N PRO A 330 -16.86 6.73 -10.22
CA PRO A 330 -16.37 7.82 -11.06
C PRO A 330 -15.57 7.38 -12.29
N VAL A 331 -15.42 8.27 -13.28
CA VAL A 331 -14.64 7.98 -14.50
C VAL A 331 -13.18 7.64 -14.17
N ALA A 332 -12.61 8.28 -13.15
CA ALA A 332 -11.25 8.03 -12.67
C ALA A 332 -10.97 6.56 -12.36
N GLU A 333 -11.93 5.86 -11.74
CA GLU A 333 -11.80 4.46 -11.30
C GLU A 333 -11.40 3.51 -12.44
N ARG A 334 -11.82 3.82 -13.67
CA ARG A 334 -11.56 3.01 -14.88
C ARG A 334 -10.27 3.41 -15.62
N ASN A 335 -9.48 4.35 -15.07
CA ASN A 335 -8.40 5.05 -15.79
C ASN A 335 -7.07 5.18 -15.02
N PHE A 336 -6.85 4.39 -13.95
CA PHE A 336 -5.62 4.37 -13.13
C PHE A 336 -4.44 3.56 -13.71
N GLY A 337 -4.58 2.96 -14.89
CA GLY A 337 -3.58 2.06 -15.46
C GLY A 337 -2.27 2.73 -15.85
N MET A 338 -1.15 2.06 -15.54
CA MET A 338 0.15 2.35 -16.15
C MET A 338 0.27 1.81 -17.58
N PHE A 339 -0.46 0.75 -17.91
CA PHE A 339 -0.43 0.09 -19.22
C PHE A 339 -1.83 -0.06 -19.82
N GLN A 340 -1.88 -0.05 -21.15
CA GLN A 340 -2.99 -0.56 -21.94
C GLN A 340 -3.03 -2.10 -21.87
N PRO A 341 -4.17 -2.73 -22.19
CA PRO A 341 -4.29 -4.20 -22.24
C PRO A 341 -3.36 -4.89 -23.27
N ASP A 342 -2.81 -4.17 -24.25
CA ASP A 342 -1.81 -4.70 -25.18
C ASP A 342 -0.36 -4.62 -24.66
N PHE A 343 -0.19 -4.20 -23.39
CA PHE A 343 1.08 -3.87 -22.72
C PHE A 343 1.79 -2.60 -23.22
N THR A 344 1.13 -1.76 -24.04
CA THR A 344 1.65 -0.42 -24.35
C THR A 344 1.59 0.47 -23.11
N PRO A 345 2.70 1.09 -22.65
CA PRO A 345 2.67 1.99 -21.50
C PRO A 345 1.90 3.28 -21.82
N MET A 346 1.05 3.70 -20.89
CA MET A 346 0.28 4.95 -20.96
C MET A 346 1.20 6.19 -20.89
N TYR A 347 2.35 6.04 -20.24
CA TYR A 347 3.36 7.08 -20.00
C TYR A 347 4.69 6.44 -19.58
N ASP A 348 5.81 7.18 -19.64
CA ASP A 348 7.11 6.70 -19.17
C ASP A 348 7.47 7.27 -17.79
N ILE A 349 7.72 6.36 -16.85
CA ILE A 349 8.14 6.61 -15.47
C ILE A 349 9.40 5.80 -15.07
N GLY A 350 10.10 5.19 -16.04
CA GLY A 350 11.35 4.46 -15.80
C GLY A 350 11.22 3.02 -15.30
N ILE A 351 10.00 2.46 -15.21
CA ILE A 351 9.78 1.05 -14.81
C ILE A 351 10.14 0.03 -15.90
N MET A 352 10.38 0.46 -17.15
CA MET A 352 10.66 -0.44 -18.26
C MET A 352 12.16 -0.78 -18.35
N LYS A 353 12.47 -2.04 -18.68
CA LYS A 353 13.84 -2.54 -18.93
C LYS A 353 14.40 -2.02 -20.26
N ASP A 354 13.52 -1.83 -21.24
CA ASP A 354 13.84 -1.25 -22.54
C ASP A 354 13.43 0.24 -22.60
N PRO A 355 14.13 1.10 -23.35
CA PRO A 355 13.72 2.48 -23.57
C PRO A 355 12.31 2.58 -24.20
N VAL A 356 11.44 3.38 -23.58
CA VAL A 356 10.03 3.49 -24.00
C VAL A 356 9.91 4.34 -25.27
N LYS A 357 9.25 3.79 -26.30
CA LYS A 357 8.71 4.59 -27.41
C LYS A 357 7.34 5.12 -27.00
N THR A 358 7.31 6.24 -26.28
CA THR A 358 6.07 6.94 -25.99
C THR A 358 5.47 7.50 -27.29
N ALA A 359 4.15 7.60 -27.36
CA ALA A 359 3.51 8.47 -28.33
C ALA A 359 3.94 9.93 -28.04
N PRO A 360 4.11 10.80 -29.06
CA PRO A 360 4.43 12.19 -28.82
C PRO A 360 3.35 12.83 -27.92
N PRO A 361 3.72 13.68 -26.94
CA PRO A 361 2.75 14.28 -26.05
C PRO A 361 1.73 15.07 -26.86
N MET A 362 0.45 14.69 -26.72
CA MET A 362 -0.65 15.40 -27.37
C MET A 362 -0.64 16.83 -26.85
N ALA A 363 -0.40 17.79 -27.75
CA ALA A 363 0.02 19.13 -27.36
C ALA A 363 -0.99 19.78 -26.40
N ALA A 364 -0.51 20.17 -25.22
CA ALA A 364 -1.34 20.81 -24.21
C ALA A 364 -1.90 22.13 -24.77
N THR A 365 -3.19 22.15 -25.10
CA THR A 365 -3.91 23.38 -25.44
C THR A 365 -3.97 24.24 -24.20
N ALA A 366 -3.12 25.27 -24.16
CA ALA A 366 -3.02 26.21 -23.06
C ALA A 366 -4.28 27.10 -22.99
N HIS A 367 -5.35 26.56 -22.43
CA HIS A 367 -6.52 27.31 -22.04
C HIS A 367 -6.16 28.19 -20.83
N ALA A 368 -5.87 29.46 -21.10
CA ALA A 368 -5.71 30.47 -20.07
C ALA A 368 -7.00 30.54 -19.23
N LEU A 369 -6.86 30.58 -17.90
CA LEU A 369 -8.00 30.78 -17.01
C LEU A 369 -8.44 32.25 -17.08
N GLU A 370 -9.59 32.51 -17.71
CA GLU A 370 -10.42 33.64 -17.28
C GLU A 370 -11.17 33.24 -15.99
N ALA A 371 -11.15 34.14 -15.00
CA ALA A 371 -11.67 33.83 -13.67
C ALA A 371 -13.21 33.87 -13.62
N ALA A 372 -13.83 32.70 -13.60
CA ALA A 372 -15.22 32.54 -13.16
C ALA A 372 -15.30 32.53 -11.61
N GLY A 373 -16.44 32.96 -11.07
CA GLY A 373 -16.67 33.09 -9.63
C GLY A 373 -16.73 31.76 -8.86
N PRO A 374 -16.85 31.81 -7.51
CA PRO A 374 -16.72 30.65 -6.64
C PRO A 374 -17.83 29.62 -6.89
N THR A 375 -17.43 28.45 -7.40
CA THR A 375 -18.24 27.22 -7.44
C THR A 375 -18.03 26.37 -6.20
N GLU A 376 -18.98 25.50 -5.91
CA GLU A 376 -19.15 24.88 -4.60
C GLU A 376 -18.10 23.80 -4.29
N ALA A 377 -17.87 23.54 -3.00
CA ALA A 377 -16.86 22.59 -2.53
C ALA A 377 -17.16 21.15 -2.98
N ASN A 378 -16.10 20.37 -3.24
CA ASN A 378 -16.19 18.93 -3.51
C ASN A 378 -16.84 18.18 -2.34
N GLY A 379 -18.16 17.96 -2.43
CA GLY A 379 -18.94 17.20 -1.46
C GLY A 379 -18.57 15.73 -1.50
N SER A 380 -17.66 15.30 -0.64
CA SER A 380 -17.41 13.88 -0.42
C SER A 380 -18.68 13.22 0.13
N ASN A 381 -19.08 12.11 -0.49
CA ASN A 381 -20.28 11.36 -0.11
C ASN A 381 -20.02 10.54 1.16
N SER A 382 -19.83 11.24 2.28
CA SER A 382 -19.66 10.66 3.60
C SER A 382 -20.96 9.97 4.02
N ALA A 383 -20.89 8.66 4.23
CA ALA A 383 -22.06 7.82 4.45
C ALA A 383 -22.89 8.28 5.66
N LYS A 384 -24.19 8.48 5.45
CA LYS A 384 -25.09 9.17 6.38
C LYS A 384 -25.44 8.32 7.61
N ALA A 385 -24.55 8.32 8.60
CA ALA A 385 -24.71 7.64 9.89
C ALA A 385 -25.88 8.21 10.71
N SER A 386 -27.09 7.72 10.46
CA SER A 386 -28.31 8.12 11.16
C SER A 386 -28.37 7.49 12.56
N ALA A 387 -27.90 8.20 13.58
CA ALA A 387 -28.16 7.85 14.97
C ALA A 387 -29.59 8.30 15.38
N PRO A 388 -30.36 7.47 16.11
CA PRO A 388 -31.74 7.80 16.46
C PRO A 388 -31.81 8.85 17.58
N ALA A 389 -32.61 9.89 17.39
CA ALA A 389 -32.96 10.81 18.46
C ALA A 389 -33.85 10.11 19.50
N GLY A 390 -33.40 10.06 20.75
CA GLY A 390 -34.22 9.54 21.85
C GLY A 390 -35.41 10.47 22.13
N ASN A 391 -36.61 9.90 22.29
CA ASN A 391 -37.78 10.65 22.72
C ASN A 391 -38.52 9.92 23.86
N LYS A 392 -39.32 10.67 24.62
CA LYS A 392 -39.85 10.27 25.93
C LYS A 392 -41.07 9.36 25.83
N SER A 393 -41.29 8.59 26.89
CA SER A 393 -42.44 7.71 27.13
C SER A 393 -43.79 8.42 26.95
N SER A 394 -44.71 7.76 26.23
CA SER A 394 -46.08 7.55 26.70
C SER A 394 -46.68 6.27 26.10
N THR A 395 -47.74 5.76 26.72
CA THR A 395 -48.32 4.42 26.52
C THR A 395 -49.44 4.37 25.47
N ASN A 396 -49.51 3.30 24.65
CA ASN A 396 -50.61 2.32 24.73
C ASN A 396 -50.54 1.17 23.70
N ASP A 397 -50.53 -0.06 24.23
CA ASP A 397 -51.27 -1.30 23.89
C ASP A 397 -51.56 -1.76 22.43
N ARG A 398 -51.57 -3.11 22.31
CA ARG A 398 -52.09 -4.01 21.24
C ARG A 398 -51.18 -4.43 20.07
N THR A 399 -51.52 -5.62 19.57
CA THR A 399 -50.63 -6.61 18.93
C THR A 399 -51.22 -7.10 17.58
N PRO A 400 -50.58 -8.00 16.79
CA PRO A 400 -49.82 -7.61 15.60
C PRO A 400 -50.39 -8.15 14.27
N VAL A 401 -49.78 -7.77 13.15
CA VAL A 401 -49.93 -8.41 11.82
C VAL A 401 -48.54 -8.73 11.23
N ARG A 402 -48.47 -9.73 10.33
CA ARG A 402 -47.27 -10.48 9.92
C ARG A 402 -47.00 -10.41 8.41
N ALA A 403 -45.79 -10.02 8.02
CA ALA A 403 -45.13 -10.30 6.73
C ALA A 403 -43.61 -10.21 6.99
N GLN A 404 -42.77 -11.23 6.79
CA GLN A 404 -42.34 -11.94 5.56
C GLN A 404 -41.34 -11.17 4.68
N THR A 405 -40.11 -11.66 4.68
CA THR A 405 -38.98 -11.34 3.78
C THR A 405 -39.02 -12.17 2.49
N PRO A 406 -38.38 -11.64 1.43
CA PRO A 406 -37.26 -12.31 0.75
C PRO A 406 -35.96 -11.46 0.91
N ALA A 407 -34.72 -11.95 0.81
CA ALA A 407 -34.11 -13.10 0.13
C ALA A 407 -33.65 -12.86 -1.33
N ASP A 408 -32.43 -13.35 -1.60
CA ASP A 408 -31.76 -13.64 -2.87
C ASP A 408 -31.42 -12.52 -3.87
N ALA A 409 -30.11 -12.20 -3.96
CA ALA A 409 -29.33 -12.04 -5.21
C ALA A 409 -27.82 -11.98 -4.88
#